data_AF-A0A955KQ96-F1
#
_entry.id   AF-A0A955KQ96-F1
#
_cell.length_a   1.000
_cell.length_b   1.000
_cell.length_c   1.000
_cell.angle_alpha   90.00
_cell.angle_beta   90.00
_cell.angle_gamma   90.00
#
_symmetry.space_group_name_H-M   'P 1'
#
loop_
_entity.id
_entity.type
_entity.pdbx_description
1 polymer ?
#
loop_
_entity_poly.entity_id
_entity_poly.type
_entity_poly.pdbx_seq_one_letter_code
_entity_poly.pdbx_strand_id
1 'polypeptide(L)'
;MAKKKASSKKTVQIFPKTRMVIGLLIFLPILSFYLGMQFVIQTVVRTQSISVQTTALKNTGYTKESTKCMKYGKSLPEEYLVPYVTSKGETMMDIAISQLRDSSRVYELINLNKETYPDISPEEPFVEDGWIVYLPDPRWPVSSGNISELSAEVTKIAADDTWSLRGPNFATNARLTSRTLYPIEDVKEGDCVTIIREIGVQGNMLSVELQ
;
A
#
# COMPACT_ATOMS: atom_id res chain seq x y z
N MET A 1 81.71 4.21 33.17
CA MET A 1 80.52 5.01 32.75
C MET A 1 80.66 5.35 31.27
N ALA A 2 79.83 4.78 30.39
CA ALA A 2 79.86 5.11 28.96
C ALA A 2 78.43 5.25 28.44
N LYS A 3 78.01 6.48 28.13
CA LYS A 3 76.70 6.81 27.54
C LYS A 3 76.80 6.72 26.02
N LYS A 4 76.20 5.68 25.42
CA LYS A 4 75.95 5.60 23.97
C LYS A 4 74.77 6.50 23.61
N LYS A 5 75.00 7.53 22.78
CA LYS A 5 73.95 8.32 22.12
C LYS A 5 73.52 7.62 20.84
N ALA A 6 72.25 7.26 20.73
CA ALA A 6 71.64 6.76 19.50
C ALA A 6 71.23 7.94 18.62
N SER A 7 71.66 7.91 17.36
CA SER A 7 71.34 8.88 16.32
C SER A 7 70.08 8.45 15.57
N SER A 8 69.03 9.27 15.63
CA SER A 8 67.75 9.04 14.96
C SER A 8 67.79 9.64 13.55
N LYS A 9 67.76 8.80 12.52
CA LYS A 9 67.58 9.22 11.13
C LYS A 9 66.09 9.41 10.86
N LYS A 10 65.68 10.65 10.59
CA LYS A 10 64.36 10.98 10.04
C LYS A 10 64.35 10.70 8.54
N THR A 11 63.58 9.71 8.13
CA THR A 11 63.24 9.44 6.73
C THR A 11 62.09 10.36 6.32
N VAL A 12 62.35 11.30 5.41
CA VAL A 12 61.34 12.18 4.83
C VAL A 12 60.65 11.43 3.69
N GLN A 13 59.39 11.05 3.88
CA GLN A 13 58.57 10.48 2.80
C GLN A 13 58.04 11.61 1.92
N ILE A 14 58.53 11.68 0.69
CA ILE A 14 58.05 12.59 -0.34
C ILE A 14 56.87 11.90 -1.04
N PHE A 15 55.65 12.31 -0.71
CA PHE A 15 54.44 11.85 -1.39
C PHE A 15 54.29 12.56 -2.75
N PRO A 16 54.27 11.84 -3.88
CA PRO A 16 54.10 12.45 -5.20
C PRO A 16 52.63 12.88 -5.40
N LYS A 17 52.39 14.20 -5.39
CA LYS A 17 51.08 14.86 -5.57
C LYS A 17 50.40 14.57 -6.93
N THR A 18 51.08 13.92 -7.87
CA THR A 18 50.58 13.68 -9.24
C THR A 18 49.66 12.47 -9.38
N ARG A 19 49.60 11.55 -8.40
CA ARG A 19 48.70 10.38 -8.46
C ARG A 19 47.24 10.67 -8.09
N MET A 20 46.97 11.80 -7.43
CA MET A 20 45.62 12.14 -6.97
C MET A 20 44.73 12.72 -8.08
N VAL A 21 45.33 13.39 -9.08
CA VAL A 21 44.59 14.05 -10.16
C VAL A 21 44.04 13.03 -11.18
N ILE A 22 44.76 11.94 -11.44
CA ILE A 22 44.35 10.89 -12.39
C ILE A 22 43.16 10.09 -11.85
N GLY A 23 43.11 9.81 -10.54
CA GLY A 23 41.98 9.12 -9.92
C GLY A 23 40.67 9.91 -10.01
N LEU A 24 40.75 11.24 -9.86
CA LEU A 24 39.58 12.12 -9.92
C LEU A 24 38.95 12.17 -11.32
N LEU A 25 39.77 12.16 -12.37
CA LEU A 25 39.30 12.21 -13.76
C LEU A 25 38.62 10.91 -14.24
N ILE A 26 38.93 9.77 -13.61
CA ILE A 26 38.30 8.48 -13.93
C ILE A 26 37.01 8.28 -13.11
N PHE A 27 36.97 8.77 -11.87
CA PHE A 27 35.79 8.58 -11.00
C PHE A 27 34.58 9.43 -11.40
N LEU A 28 34.79 10.65 -11.89
CA LEU A 28 33.70 11.56 -12.28
C LEU A 28 32.78 11.01 -13.39
N PRO A 29 33.29 10.44 -14.51
CA PRO A 29 32.41 9.88 -15.54
C PRO A 29 31.65 8.64 -15.06
N ILE A 30 32.27 7.77 -14.25
CA ILE A 30 31.62 6.57 -13.70
C ILE A 30 30.46 6.95 -12.77
N LEU A 31 30.67 7.94 -11.90
CA LEU A 31 29.62 8.43 -11.00
C LEU A 31 28.46 9.07 -11.76
N SER A 32 28.75 9.86 -12.82
CA SER A 32 27.70 10.46 -13.66
C SER A 32 26.87 9.42 -14.43
N PHE A 33 27.50 8.34 -14.90
CA PHE A 33 26.80 7.25 -15.57
C PHE A 33 25.88 6.49 -14.60
N TYR A 34 26.35 6.23 -13.38
CA TYR A 34 25.56 5.54 -12.36
C TYR A 34 24.32 6.36 -11.92
N LEU A 35 24.48 7.66 -11.73
CA LEU A 35 23.36 8.57 -11.40
C LEU A 35 22.36 8.69 -12.56
N GLY A 36 22.83 8.70 -13.82
CA GLY A 36 21.97 8.71 -15.01
C GLY A 36 21.11 7.45 -15.15
N MET A 37 21.70 6.27 -14.91
CA MET A 37 20.99 4.99 -14.95
C MET A 37 19.84 4.92 -13.93
N GLN A 38 20.05 5.43 -12.71
CA GLN A 38 19.00 5.46 -11.67
C GLN A 38 17.80 6.33 -12.07
N PHE A 39 18.03 7.45 -12.77
CA PHE A 39 16.97 8.34 -13.23
C PHE A 39 16.11 7.72 -14.34
N VAL A 40 16.71 6.93 -15.24
CA VAL A 40 16.00 6.21 -16.32
C VAL A 40 15.12 5.10 -15.73
N ILE A 41 15.57 4.38 -14.71
CA ILE A 41 14.78 3.31 -14.08
C ILE A 41 13.52 3.87 -13.42
N GLN A 42 13.62 5.00 -12.71
CA GLN A 42 12.44 5.61 -12.06
C GLN A 42 11.40 6.16 -13.06
N THR A 43 11.83 6.61 -14.24
CA THR A 43 10.91 7.10 -15.27
C THR A 43 10.19 5.97 -16.00
N VAL A 44 10.83 4.83 -16.23
CA VAL A 44 10.18 3.66 -16.85
C VAL A 44 9.12 3.05 -15.92
N VAL A 45 9.37 2.97 -14.61
CA VAL A 45 8.40 2.46 -13.63
C VAL A 45 7.14 3.35 -13.56
N ARG A 46 7.29 4.68 -13.64
CA ARG A 46 6.14 5.61 -13.70
C ARG A 46 5.35 5.56 -15.00
N THR A 47 5.94 5.09 -16.09
CA THR A 47 5.27 5.07 -17.40
C THR A 47 4.49 3.77 -17.61
N GLN A 48 4.91 2.66 -17.01
CA GLN A 48 4.17 1.39 -17.10
C GLN A 48 2.91 1.33 -16.23
N SER A 49 2.80 2.13 -15.17
CA SER A 49 1.56 2.20 -14.36
C SER A 49 0.39 2.88 -15.08
N ILE A 50 0.64 3.59 -16.19
CA ILE A 50 -0.41 4.32 -16.93
C ILE A 50 -0.97 3.50 -18.10
N SER A 51 -0.25 2.50 -18.63
CA SER A 51 -0.68 1.75 -19.83
C SER A 51 -1.38 0.42 -19.57
N VAL A 52 -1.55 -0.02 -18.31
CA VAL A 52 -2.19 -1.31 -17.98
C VAL A 52 -3.71 -1.20 -17.79
N GLN A 53 -4.29 0.01 -17.73
CA GLN A 53 -5.72 0.18 -17.49
C GLN A 53 -6.63 0.18 -18.74
N THR A 54 -6.11 0.00 -19.96
CA THR A 54 -6.93 0.17 -21.19
C THR A 54 -7.27 -1.09 -21.98
N THR A 55 -7.06 -2.29 -21.43
CA THR A 55 -7.35 -3.55 -22.16
C THR A 55 -8.28 -4.52 -21.45
N ALA A 56 -8.96 -4.11 -20.37
CA ALA A 56 -10.00 -4.90 -19.71
C ALA A 56 -11.39 -4.28 -19.89
N LEU A 57 -11.75 -3.91 -21.12
CA LEU A 57 -13.14 -3.59 -21.46
C LEU A 57 -13.49 -4.22 -22.81
N LYS A 58 -13.54 -5.54 -22.85
CA LYS A 58 -14.20 -6.25 -23.95
C LYS A 58 -14.95 -7.45 -23.40
N ASN A 59 -16.28 -7.35 -23.51
CA ASN A 59 -17.28 -8.41 -23.39
C ASN A 59 -17.82 -8.69 -21.98
N THR A 60 -18.61 -7.75 -21.47
CA THR A 60 -19.87 -8.09 -20.81
C THR A 60 -20.97 -7.23 -21.45
N GLY A 61 -22.13 -7.82 -21.71
CA GLY A 61 -23.24 -7.14 -22.37
C GLY A 61 -23.75 -5.97 -21.51
N TYR A 62 -23.39 -4.75 -21.88
CA TYR A 62 -23.94 -3.54 -21.27
C TYR A 62 -25.29 -3.23 -21.90
N THR A 63 -26.36 -3.78 -21.34
CA THR A 63 -27.67 -3.11 -21.39
C THR A 63 -27.54 -1.78 -20.66
N LYS A 64 -28.05 -0.72 -21.30
CA LYS A 64 -27.95 0.67 -20.85
C LYS A 64 -28.82 0.88 -19.60
N GLU A 65 -28.31 0.48 -18.45
CA GLU A 65 -28.99 0.55 -17.16
C GLU A 65 -28.45 1.76 -16.37
N SER A 66 -29.32 2.77 -16.21
CA SER A 66 -29.21 3.96 -15.35
C SER A 66 -27.83 4.29 -14.74
N THR A 67 -27.10 5.23 -15.39
CA THR A 67 -25.88 5.89 -14.89
C THR A 67 -26.16 6.86 -13.74
N LYS A 68 -26.65 6.37 -12.59
CA LYS A 68 -26.91 7.24 -11.42
C LYS A 68 -25.69 7.38 -10.52
N CYS A 69 -24.99 6.28 -10.23
CA CYS A 69 -23.76 6.31 -9.43
C CYS A 69 -22.51 6.28 -10.30
N MET A 70 -21.46 6.96 -9.83
CA MET A 70 -20.16 6.98 -10.51
C MET A 70 -19.41 5.64 -10.42
N LYS A 71 -19.64 4.87 -9.34
CA LYS A 71 -18.99 3.59 -9.07
C LYS A 71 -20.04 2.60 -8.55
N TYR A 72 -19.91 1.33 -8.96
CA TYR A 72 -20.73 0.23 -8.47
C TYR A 72 -19.85 -1.00 -8.21
N GLY A 73 -20.25 -1.81 -7.23
CA GLY A 73 -19.64 -3.10 -6.96
C GLY A 73 -18.53 -3.03 -5.90
N LYS A 74 -17.88 -4.17 -5.71
CA LYS A 74 -16.72 -4.29 -4.81
C LYS A 74 -15.50 -3.69 -5.48
N SER A 75 -14.69 -3.02 -4.67
CA SER A 75 -13.41 -2.47 -5.09
C SER A 75 -12.28 -3.44 -4.76
N LEU A 76 -11.20 -3.38 -5.54
CA LEU A 76 -9.97 -4.09 -5.20
C LEU A 76 -9.27 -3.36 -4.03
N PRO A 77 -8.54 -4.08 -3.16
CA PRO A 77 -7.82 -3.47 -2.03
C PRO A 77 -6.97 -2.26 -2.41
N GLU A 78 -6.31 -2.30 -3.58
CA GLU A 78 -5.42 -1.23 -4.06
C GLU A 78 -6.17 0.07 -4.41
N GLU A 79 -7.49 0.01 -4.58
CA GLU A 79 -8.31 1.19 -4.89
C GLU A 79 -8.70 2.00 -3.65
N TYR A 80 -8.73 1.37 -2.47
CA TYR A 80 -9.18 2.01 -1.23
C TYR A 80 -8.14 1.98 -0.09
N LEU A 81 -7.06 1.21 -0.23
CA LEU A 81 -5.95 1.20 0.71
C LEU A 81 -4.80 2.09 0.24
N VAL A 82 -4.04 2.61 1.19
CA VAL A 82 -2.88 3.46 0.94
C VAL A 82 -1.64 2.58 0.79
N PRO A 83 -0.95 2.59 -0.35
CA PRO A 83 0.30 1.86 -0.51
C PRO A 83 1.44 2.56 0.26
N TYR A 84 2.25 1.77 0.97
CA TYR A 84 3.43 2.22 1.69
C TYR A 84 4.64 1.37 1.30
N VAL A 85 5.75 2.02 0.98
CA VAL A 85 7.00 1.33 0.62
C VAL A 85 7.86 1.19 1.87
N THR A 86 8.17 -0.04 2.24
CA THR A 86 8.91 -0.36 3.45
C THR A 86 10.39 -0.02 3.33
N SER A 87 11.01 0.33 4.45
CA SER A 87 12.45 0.55 4.55
C SER A 87 13.16 -0.63 5.19
N LYS A 88 14.44 -0.83 4.83
CA LYS A 88 15.28 -1.86 5.45
C LYS A 88 15.25 -1.85 6.98
N GLY A 89 14.87 -2.99 7.56
CA GLY A 89 14.87 -3.22 9.01
C GLY A 89 13.62 -2.69 9.73
N GLU A 90 12.66 -2.15 8.97
CA GLU A 90 11.35 -1.79 9.48
C GLU A 90 10.53 -3.05 9.84
N THR A 91 9.60 -2.90 10.79
CA THR A 91 8.67 -3.95 11.19
C THR A 91 7.22 -3.51 11.01
N MET A 92 6.28 -4.45 10.99
CA MET A 92 4.85 -4.10 11.00
C MET A 92 4.43 -3.26 12.22
N MET A 93 5.11 -3.43 13.35
CA MET A 93 4.92 -2.58 14.53
C MET A 93 5.34 -1.14 14.27
N ASP A 94 6.51 -0.94 13.64
CA ASP A 94 7.01 0.39 13.29
C ASP A 94 6.07 1.09 12.30
N ILE A 95 5.54 0.35 11.32
CA ILE A 95 4.57 0.87 10.34
C ILE A 95 3.27 1.26 11.05
N ALA A 96 2.73 0.41 11.91
CA ALA A 96 1.50 0.69 12.65
C ALA A 96 1.63 1.97 13.52
N ILE A 97 2.78 2.14 14.19
CA ILE A 97 3.05 3.32 15.03
C ILE A 97 3.29 4.56 14.17
N SER A 98 4.12 4.48 13.13
CA SER A 98 4.55 5.65 12.37
C SER A 98 3.48 6.15 11.37
N GLN A 99 2.81 5.23 10.68
CA GLN A 99 1.84 5.56 9.63
C GLN A 99 0.41 5.65 10.16
N LEU A 100 0.04 4.74 11.08
CA LEU A 100 -1.33 4.68 11.62
C LEU A 100 -1.49 5.31 13.00
N ARG A 101 -0.38 5.66 13.66
CA ARG A 101 -0.37 6.20 15.03
C ARG A 101 -1.04 5.29 16.05
N ASP A 102 -1.07 3.98 15.79
CA ASP A 102 -1.76 3.00 16.62
C ASP A 102 -1.07 1.62 16.53
N SER A 103 -0.40 1.23 17.60
CA SER A 103 0.29 -0.07 17.70
C SER A 103 -0.66 -1.26 17.78
N SER A 104 -1.94 -1.06 18.09
CA SER A 104 -2.92 -2.16 18.13
C SER A 104 -3.29 -2.70 16.74
N ARG A 105 -2.93 -1.98 15.68
CA ARG A 105 -3.26 -2.30 14.28
C ARG A 105 -2.29 -3.28 13.61
N VAL A 106 -1.31 -3.82 14.32
CA VAL A 106 -0.33 -4.77 13.74
C VAL A 106 -1.01 -6.00 13.13
N TYR A 107 -1.97 -6.60 13.83
CA TYR A 107 -2.70 -7.76 13.31
C TYR A 107 -3.55 -7.44 12.10
N GLU A 108 -4.14 -6.25 12.06
CA GLU A 108 -4.88 -5.76 10.91
C GLU A 108 -3.98 -5.64 9.68
N LEU A 109 -2.80 -5.02 9.84
CA LEU A 109 -1.82 -4.87 8.78
C LEU A 109 -1.32 -6.21 8.26
N ILE A 110 -1.02 -7.16 9.16
CA ILE A 110 -0.63 -8.52 8.78
C ILE A 110 -1.72 -9.15 7.93
N ASN A 111 -2.98 -9.14 8.38
CA ASN A 111 -4.08 -9.80 7.67
C ASN A 111 -4.37 -9.14 6.31
N LEU A 112 -4.30 -7.81 6.22
CA LEU A 112 -4.46 -7.08 4.95
C LEU A 112 -3.42 -7.45 3.90
N ASN A 113 -2.21 -7.81 4.33
CA ASN A 113 -1.07 -8.02 3.45
C ASN A 113 -0.68 -9.50 3.29
N LYS A 114 -1.36 -10.40 4.01
CA LYS A 114 -1.04 -11.83 4.08
C LYS A 114 -1.16 -12.56 2.75
N GLU A 115 -2.07 -12.14 1.88
CA GLU A 115 -2.20 -12.73 0.54
C GLU A 115 -0.95 -12.45 -0.31
N THR A 116 -0.37 -11.25 -0.18
CA THR A 116 0.84 -10.85 -0.92
C THR A 116 2.11 -11.38 -0.27
N TYR A 117 2.18 -11.35 1.07
CA TYR A 117 3.33 -11.80 1.85
C TYR A 117 2.90 -12.88 2.87
N PRO A 118 2.79 -14.16 2.45
CA PRO A 118 2.23 -15.22 3.29
C PRO A 118 2.99 -15.51 4.58
N ASP A 119 4.30 -15.26 4.56
CA ASP A 119 5.21 -15.52 5.68
C ASP A 119 5.13 -14.44 6.77
N ILE A 120 4.44 -13.32 6.50
CA ILE A 120 4.33 -12.25 7.48
C ILE A 120 3.49 -12.71 8.68
N SER A 121 4.06 -12.55 9.87
CA SER A 121 3.44 -13.00 11.11
C SER A 121 3.80 -12.08 12.27
N PRO A 122 3.03 -12.13 13.37
CA PRO A 122 3.40 -11.43 14.60
C PRO A 122 4.76 -11.90 15.15
N GLU A 123 5.12 -13.16 14.91
CA GLU A 123 6.37 -13.79 15.35
C GLU A 123 7.56 -13.41 14.48
N GLU A 124 7.33 -13.18 13.18
CA GLU A 124 8.32 -12.70 12.21
C GLU A 124 7.89 -11.31 11.69
N PRO A 125 8.06 -10.25 12.50
CA PRO A 125 7.47 -8.95 12.21
C PRO A 125 8.25 -8.13 11.17
N PHE A 126 9.36 -8.67 10.65
CA PHE A 126 10.23 -7.95 9.74
C PHE A 126 9.62 -7.91 8.34
N VAL A 127 9.66 -6.73 7.74
CA VAL A 127 9.35 -6.54 6.33
C VAL A 127 10.65 -6.37 5.55
N GLU A 128 10.72 -6.89 4.34
CA GLU A 128 11.90 -6.66 3.50
C GLU A 128 11.90 -5.23 2.95
N ASP A 129 13.08 -4.75 2.58
CA ASP A 129 13.25 -3.43 1.97
C ASP A 129 12.54 -3.35 0.61
N GLY A 130 11.71 -2.33 0.40
CA GLY A 130 11.03 -2.09 -0.87
C GLY A 130 9.73 -2.87 -1.09
N TRP A 131 9.24 -3.62 -0.10
CA TRP A 131 7.88 -4.17 -0.14
C TRP A 131 6.84 -3.06 -0.20
N ILE A 132 5.73 -3.32 -0.90
CA ILE A 132 4.54 -2.46 -0.89
C ILE A 132 3.54 -3.07 0.08
N VAL A 133 3.34 -2.38 1.21
CA VAL A 133 2.35 -2.74 2.23
C VAL A 133 1.14 -1.84 2.06
N TYR A 134 -0.05 -2.43 2.01
CA TYR A 134 -1.31 -1.70 1.97
C TYR A 134 -1.78 -1.37 3.37
N LEU A 135 -2.06 -0.08 3.58
CA LEU A 135 -2.48 0.48 4.85
C LEU A 135 -3.93 0.95 4.77
N PRO A 136 -4.75 0.70 5.80
CA PRO A 136 -6.03 1.38 5.95
C PRO A 136 -5.82 2.86 6.26
N ASP A 137 -6.82 3.71 6.01
CA ASP A 137 -6.75 5.10 6.47
C ASP A 137 -6.65 5.15 8.01
N PRO A 138 -5.80 6.01 8.59
CA PRO A 138 -5.65 6.12 10.04
C PRO A 138 -6.91 6.58 10.77
N ARG A 139 -7.89 7.19 10.07
CA ARG A 139 -9.18 7.60 10.63
C ARG A 139 -10.15 6.44 10.80
N TRP A 140 -9.84 5.27 10.24
CA TRP A 140 -10.72 4.12 10.29
C TRP A 140 -10.63 3.41 11.65
N PRO A 141 -11.75 2.90 12.19
CA PRO A 141 -11.73 2.01 13.33
C PRO A 141 -10.83 0.79 13.07
N VAL A 142 -10.14 0.33 14.10
CA VAL A 142 -9.35 -0.89 14.04
C VAL A 142 -10.23 -2.06 13.59
N SER A 143 -9.75 -2.80 12.59
CA SER A 143 -10.46 -3.96 12.03
C SER A 143 -9.65 -5.25 12.21
N SER A 144 -10.24 -6.41 11.87
CA SER A 144 -9.48 -7.67 11.76
C SER A 144 -8.59 -7.75 10.53
N GLY A 145 -8.59 -6.76 9.64
CA GLY A 145 -7.93 -6.80 8.33
C GLY A 145 -8.79 -7.45 7.23
N ASN A 146 -9.96 -7.99 7.56
CA ASN A 146 -10.94 -8.46 6.57
C ASN A 146 -11.90 -7.34 6.21
N ILE A 147 -11.43 -6.35 5.45
CA ILE A 147 -12.25 -5.21 5.03
C ILE A 147 -12.49 -5.21 3.54
N SER A 148 -13.62 -4.65 3.13
CA SER A 148 -13.99 -4.51 1.73
C SER A 148 -14.75 -3.21 1.51
N GLU A 149 -14.42 -2.53 0.42
CA GLU A 149 -15.19 -1.41 -0.09
C GLU A 149 -16.29 -1.91 -1.04
N LEU A 150 -17.50 -1.36 -0.88
CA LEU A 150 -18.65 -1.59 -1.75
C LEU A 150 -19.27 -0.25 -2.13
N SER A 151 -19.41 0.00 -3.43
CA SER A 151 -20.13 1.16 -3.95
C SER A 151 -21.47 0.75 -4.54
N ALA A 152 -22.56 1.46 -4.20
CA ALA A 152 -23.91 1.13 -4.65
C ALA A 152 -24.90 2.29 -4.47
N GLU A 153 -26.07 2.17 -5.08
CA GLU A 153 -27.22 3.01 -4.76
C GLU A 153 -27.96 2.46 -3.53
N VAL A 154 -28.32 3.35 -2.60
CA VAL A 154 -29.20 3.02 -1.48
C VAL A 154 -30.64 2.98 -1.97
N THR A 155 -31.25 1.81 -1.95
CA THR A 155 -32.64 1.61 -2.40
C THR A 155 -33.65 1.60 -1.27
N LYS A 156 -33.19 1.32 -0.04
CA LYS A 156 -34.03 1.33 1.16
C LYS A 156 -33.16 1.51 2.40
N ILE A 157 -33.64 2.27 3.38
CA ILE A 157 -33.04 2.36 4.72
C ILE A 157 -34.06 1.82 5.73
N ALA A 158 -33.73 0.71 6.39
CA ALA A 158 -34.55 0.13 7.42
C ALA A 158 -34.34 0.82 8.78
N ALA A 159 -35.28 0.63 9.71
CA ALA A 159 -35.24 1.22 11.05
C ALA A 159 -34.12 0.68 11.95
N ASP A 160 -33.46 -0.41 11.55
CA ASP A 160 -32.35 -1.06 12.25
C ASP A 160 -30.97 -0.73 11.64
N ASP A 161 -30.90 0.36 10.87
CA ASP A 161 -29.72 0.80 10.10
C ASP A 161 -29.23 -0.22 9.06
N THR A 162 -30.10 -1.13 8.62
CA THR A 162 -29.83 -1.99 7.47
C THR A 162 -30.16 -1.24 6.17
N TRP A 163 -29.15 -1.10 5.31
CA TRP A 163 -29.30 -0.49 3.99
C TRP A 163 -29.44 -1.56 2.92
N SER A 164 -30.48 -1.46 2.10
CA SER A 164 -30.58 -2.23 0.86
C SER A 164 -29.83 -1.50 -0.25
N LEU A 165 -28.77 -2.12 -0.74
CA LEU A 165 -27.85 -1.57 -1.72
C LEU A 165 -28.04 -2.28 -3.06
N ARG A 166 -28.10 -1.51 -4.16
CA ARG A 166 -28.25 -2.05 -5.51
C ARG A 166 -27.21 -1.46 -6.45
N GLY A 167 -26.63 -2.33 -7.28
CA GLY A 167 -25.93 -1.94 -8.49
C GLY A 167 -26.53 -2.66 -9.71
N PRO A 168 -25.95 -2.47 -10.90
CA PRO A 168 -26.50 -3.00 -12.15
C PRO A 168 -26.75 -4.51 -12.10
N ASN A 169 -25.81 -5.27 -11.53
CA ASN A 169 -25.86 -6.73 -11.52
C ASN A 169 -25.84 -7.32 -10.10
N PHE A 170 -26.18 -6.55 -9.08
CA PHE A 170 -26.23 -7.07 -7.72
C PHE A 170 -27.20 -6.29 -6.84
N ALA A 171 -27.77 -6.99 -5.87
CA ALA A 171 -28.45 -6.41 -4.73
C ALA A 171 -27.93 -7.05 -3.45
N THR A 172 -27.70 -6.26 -2.41
CA THR A 172 -27.22 -6.76 -1.12
C THR A 172 -27.79 -5.92 0.00
N ASN A 173 -27.81 -6.47 1.21
CA ASN A 173 -28.10 -5.70 2.40
C ASN A 173 -26.79 -5.48 3.17
N ALA A 174 -26.60 -4.26 3.65
CA ALA A 174 -25.49 -3.89 4.52
C ALA A 174 -26.05 -3.35 5.83
N ARG A 175 -25.83 -4.09 6.92
CA ARG A 175 -26.12 -3.57 8.25
C ARG A 175 -24.98 -2.66 8.66
N LEU A 176 -25.27 -1.38 8.87
CA LEU A 176 -24.26 -0.45 9.35
C LEU A 176 -23.94 -0.74 10.80
N THR A 177 -22.65 -0.77 11.12
CA THR A 177 -22.14 -0.94 12.48
C THR A 177 -21.20 0.21 12.80
N SER A 178 -20.78 0.33 14.06
CA SER A 178 -19.75 1.30 14.46
C SER A 178 -18.40 1.11 13.76
N ARG A 179 -18.20 -0.01 13.05
CA ARG A 179 -17.01 -0.31 12.24
C ARG A 179 -17.21 -0.07 10.75
N THR A 180 -18.42 0.32 10.33
CA THR A 180 -18.71 0.65 8.94
C THR A 180 -18.43 2.12 8.70
N LEU A 181 -17.68 2.40 7.65
CA LEU A 181 -17.30 3.76 7.27
C LEU A 181 -17.98 4.14 5.98
N TYR A 182 -18.47 5.36 5.93
CA TYR A 182 -19.06 5.95 4.74
C TYR A 182 -18.88 7.48 4.79
N PRO A 183 -18.57 8.13 3.67
CA PRO A 183 -18.14 9.53 3.66
C PRO A 183 -19.28 10.55 3.67
N ILE A 184 -20.54 10.11 3.57
CA ILE A 184 -21.71 10.99 3.40
C ILE A 184 -22.52 11.00 4.68
N GLU A 185 -22.69 12.18 5.28
CA GLU A 185 -23.64 12.39 6.38
C GLU A 185 -25.08 12.43 5.85
N ASP A 186 -26.05 11.96 6.64
CA ASP A 186 -27.49 11.99 6.31
C ASP A 186 -27.89 11.29 4.99
N VAL A 187 -27.37 10.09 4.75
CA VAL A 187 -27.70 9.26 3.58
C VAL A 187 -29.20 8.99 3.46
N LYS A 188 -29.74 9.13 2.24
CA LYS A 188 -31.15 8.91 1.90
C LYS A 188 -31.31 7.86 0.81
N GLU A 189 -32.55 7.38 0.66
CA GLU A 189 -32.92 6.53 -0.47
C GLU A 189 -32.67 7.26 -1.80
N GLY A 190 -32.02 6.57 -2.72
CA GLY A 190 -31.55 7.06 -4.00
C GLY A 190 -30.12 7.60 -3.99
N ASP A 191 -29.47 7.74 -2.84
CA ASP A 191 -28.08 8.21 -2.79
C ASP A 191 -27.09 7.14 -3.25
N CYS A 192 -25.99 7.60 -3.83
CA CYS A 192 -24.86 6.76 -4.21
C CYS A 192 -23.83 6.79 -3.10
N VAL A 193 -23.59 5.63 -2.49
CA VAL A 193 -22.70 5.49 -1.35
C VAL A 193 -21.54 4.56 -1.67
N THR A 194 -20.39 4.86 -1.07
CA THR A 194 -19.26 3.96 -0.97
C THR A 194 -19.08 3.66 0.51
N ILE A 195 -19.22 2.39 0.87
CA ILE A 195 -19.07 1.92 2.24
C ILE A 195 -17.83 1.04 2.35
N ILE A 196 -17.10 1.18 3.45
CA ILE A 196 -16.01 0.27 3.83
C ILE A 196 -16.48 -0.47 5.06
N ARG A 197 -16.48 -1.81 4.97
CA ARG A 197 -16.99 -2.67 6.04
C ARG A 197 -16.08 -3.82 6.31
N GLU A 198 -16.08 -4.26 7.55
CA GLU A 198 -15.51 -5.54 7.93
C GLU A 198 -16.42 -6.66 7.40
N ILE A 199 -15.85 -7.53 6.58
CA ILE A 199 -16.51 -8.76 6.17
C ILE A 199 -16.15 -9.78 7.25
N GLY A 200 -17.14 -10.20 8.03
CA GLY A 200 -16.94 -11.32 8.94
C GLY A 200 -16.37 -12.50 8.15
N VAL A 201 -15.38 -13.20 8.72
CA VAL A 201 -14.87 -14.46 8.17
C VAL A 201 -16.02 -15.46 8.22
N GLN A 202 -16.93 -15.40 7.26
CA GLN A 202 -17.94 -16.42 7.06
C GLN A 202 -17.16 -17.63 6.58
N GLY A 203 -16.87 -18.54 7.50
CA GLY A 203 -16.71 -19.95 7.14
C GLY A 203 -17.88 -20.30 6.23
N ASN A 204 -17.55 -20.70 5.00
CA ASN A 204 -18.43 -20.95 3.86
C ASN A 204 -18.80 -19.71 3.06
N MET A 205 -17.94 -19.41 2.08
CA MET A 205 -18.28 -19.34 0.66
C MET A 205 -19.78 -19.55 0.35
N LEU A 206 -20.59 -18.52 0.58
CA LEU A 206 -21.87 -18.40 -0.11
C LEU A 206 -21.52 -17.98 -1.53
N SER A 207 -21.52 -18.98 -2.41
CA SER A 207 -21.70 -18.81 -3.84
C SER A 207 -22.79 -17.78 -4.07
N VAL A 208 -22.40 -16.58 -4.52
CA VAL A 208 -23.31 -15.68 -5.22
C VAL A 208 -23.62 -16.39 -6.53
N GLU A 209 -24.66 -17.21 -6.51
CA GLU A 209 -25.26 -17.77 -7.70
C GLU A 209 -25.90 -16.58 -8.43
N LEU A 210 -25.22 -16.13 -9.49
CA LEU A 210 -25.77 -15.21 -10.46
C LEU A 210 -26.96 -15.92 -11.11
N GLN A 211 -28.19 -15.57 -10.72
CA GLN A 211 -29.41 -15.87 -11.46
C GLN A 211 -29.71 -14.75 -12.45
#